data_AF-B6JD97-F1
#
_entry.id   AF-B6JD97-F1
#
_cell.length_a   1.000
_cell.length_b   1.000
_cell.length_c   1.000
_cell.angle_alpha   90.00
_cell.angle_beta   90.00
_cell.angle_gamma   90.00
#
_symmetry.space_group_name_H-M   'P 1'
#
loop_
_entity.id
_entity.type
_entity.pdbx_description
1 polymer ?
#
loop_
_entity_poly.entity_id
_entity_poly.type
_entity_poly.pdbx_seq_one_letter_code
_entity_poly.pdbx_strand_id
1 'polypeptide(L)'
;MYDLNDAQPQMAPLGELIPDGTFAKVKMTIRPGGVNGSTPADAGLLKASQTSDARMLDCEFTIVSGPYARRKFWQNFTVAGGKLDEKGQSKGWNISKSAFRAMIDSALGLDPKDESAAAKGKRVIQGLKQLDGIAFAARIMIEPASTPQYRDQNKLANIVLPGEPQYAAVMRGETMQPDPVNAKPRKAAETPAAPAPAWGAPPAPTPASGDVPWANQGTPNQGTPKPPGAAAPGPAWLNG
;
A
#
# COMPACT_ATOMS: atom_id res chain seq x y z
N MET A 1 -36.56 -1.12 21.46
CA MET A 1 -35.77 -0.56 22.57
C MET A 1 -34.51 -1.39 22.66
N TYR A 2 -33.32 -0.77 22.65
CA TYR A 2 -32.08 -1.51 22.89
C TYR A 2 -31.83 -1.52 24.39
N ASP A 3 -31.91 -2.69 25.01
CA ASP A 3 -31.59 -2.90 26.42
C ASP A 3 -30.07 -3.10 26.55
N LEU A 4 -29.42 -2.21 27.30
CA LEU A 4 -27.96 -2.15 27.46
C LEU A 4 -27.54 -2.49 28.90
N ASN A 5 -28.45 -2.97 29.74
CA ASN A 5 -28.13 -3.27 31.15
C ASN A 5 -27.17 -4.46 31.30
N ASP A 6 -27.10 -5.35 30.31
CA ASP A 6 -26.14 -6.46 30.26
C ASP A 6 -24.80 -6.06 29.61
N ALA A 7 -24.65 -4.80 29.20
CA ALA A 7 -23.41 -4.33 28.61
C ALA A 7 -22.28 -4.32 29.65
N GLN A 8 -21.16 -4.92 29.28
CA GLN A 8 -19.94 -4.83 30.08
C GLN A 8 -19.48 -3.36 30.18
N PRO A 9 -18.92 -2.93 31.31
CA PRO A 9 -18.32 -1.60 31.46
C PRO A 9 -17.35 -1.30 30.32
N GLN A 10 -17.33 -0.05 29.86
CA GLN A 10 -16.40 0.40 28.83
C GLN A 10 -14.98 0.06 29.26
N MET A 11 -14.29 -0.78 28.48
CA MET A 11 -12.90 -1.10 28.76
C MET A 11 -12.07 0.18 28.71
N ALA A 12 -11.19 0.35 29.70
CA ALA A 12 -10.26 1.47 29.72
C ALA A 12 -9.54 1.61 28.37
N PRO A 13 -9.24 2.84 27.91
CA PRO A 13 -8.50 3.03 26.69
C PRO A 13 -7.24 2.17 26.72
N LEU A 14 -7.03 1.33 25.69
CA LEU A 14 -5.80 0.57 25.49
C LEU A 14 -4.66 1.57 25.19
N GLY A 15 -4.17 2.23 26.25
CA GLY A 15 -3.50 3.54 26.15
C GLY A 15 -2.00 3.52 25.97
N GLU A 16 -1.33 2.39 26.18
CA GLU A 16 0.14 2.31 26.07
C GLU A 16 0.56 1.59 24.80
N LEU A 17 1.60 2.07 24.12
CA LEU A 17 2.17 1.33 22.99
C LEU A 17 2.84 0.05 23.49
N ILE A 18 2.78 -1.01 22.69
CA ILE A 18 3.64 -2.17 22.89
C ILE A 18 5.09 -1.67 22.78
N PRO A 19 5.99 -2.02 23.72
CA PRO A 19 7.36 -1.53 23.69
C PRO A 19 8.08 -1.86 22.38
N ASP A 20 8.91 -0.91 21.92
CA ASP A 20 9.68 -1.07 20.69
C ASP A 20 10.56 -2.31 20.77
N GLY A 21 10.56 -3.11 19.70
CA GLY A 21 11.33 -4.33 19.64
C GLY A 21 10.72 -5.57 20.28
N THR A 22 9.47 -5.50 20.73
CA THR A 22 8.79 -6.64 21.34
C THR A 22 8.66 -7.79 20.34
N PHE A 23 9.11 -8.98 20.72
CA PHE A 23 8.81 -10.20 20.00
C PHE A 23 7.52 -10.84 20.52
N ALA A 24 6.64 -11.22 19.61
CA ALA A 24 5.36 -11.82 19.97
C ALA A 24 4.82 -12.75 18.89
N LYS A 25 4.08 -13.77 19.30
CA LYS A 25 3.20 -14.51 18.39
C LYS A 25 1.96 -13.67 18.16
N VAL A 26 1.71 -13.32 16.90
CA VAL A 26 0.58 -12.47 16.51
C VAL A 26 -0.37 -13.24 15.61
N LYS A 27 -1.66 -13.00 15.75
CA LYS A 27 -2.70 -13.46 14.83
C LYS A 27 -3.15 -12.29 13.97
N MET A 28 -3.14 -12.46 12.65
CA MET A 28 -3.69 -11.48 11.73
C MET A 28 -5.20 -11.66 11.58
N THR A 29 -5.92 -10.55 11.49
CA THR A 29 -7.31 -10.51 11.07
C THR A 29 -7.48 -9.45 9.99
N ILE A 30 -8.07 -9.81 8.86
CA ILE A 30 -8.28 -8.89 7.74
C ILE A 30 -9.64 -8.21 7.93
N ARG A 31 -9.63 -6.87 8.03
CA ARG A 31 -10.84 -6.07 8.13
C ARG A 31 -11.39 -5.81 6.72
N PRO A 32 -12.65 -6.16 6.42
CA PRO A 32 -13.24 -5.89 5.11
C PRO A 32 -13.23 -4.40 4.79
N GLY A 33 -12.73 -4.05 3.60
CA GLY A 33 -12.66 -2.65 3.14
C GLY A 33 -13.73 -2.26 2.11
N GLY A 34 -14.55 -3.22 1.66
CA GLY A 34 -15.67 -2.98 0.73
C GLY A 34 -15.30 -2.99 -0.76
N VAL A 35 -14.03 -3.14 -1.12
CA VAL A 35 -13.55 -3.22 -2.51
C VAL A 35 -13.15 -4.65 -2.86
N ASN A 36 -13.54 -5.11 -4.05
CA ASN A 36 -13.19 -6.45 -4.51
C ASN A 36 -11.69 -6.58 -4.79
N GLY A 37 -11.12 -7.72 -4.40
CA GLY A 37 -9.80 -8.17 -4.82
C GLY A 37 -9.78 -8.80 -6.21
N SER A 38 -8.65 -9.39 -6.56
CA SER A 38 -8.42 -9.98 -7.89
C SER A 38 -9.08 -11.34 -8.08
N THR A 39 -9.51 -11.99 -6.99
CA THR A 39 -10.15 -13.32 -7.02
C THR A 39 -11.54 -13.23 -6.40
N PRO A 40 -12.47 -14.15 -6.75
CA PRO A 40 -13.78 -14.21 -6.10
C PRO A 40 -13.70 -14.40 -4.58
N ALA A 41 -12.66 -15.07 -4.09
CA ALA A 41 -12.41 -15.26 -2.65
C ALA A 41 -12.11 -13.96 -1.90
N ASP A 42 -11.71 -12.90 -2.63
CA ASP A 42 -11.35 -11.60 -2.08
C ASP A 42 -12.43 -10.53 -2.33
N ALA A 43 -13.67 -10.94 -2.59
CA ALA A 43 -14.80 -10.02 -2.75
C ALA A 43 -15.01 -9.17 -1.48
N GLY A 44 -15.16 -7.85 -1.64
CA GLY A 44 -15.30 -6.88 -0.55
C GLY A 44 -14.11 -6.78 0.42
N LEU A 45 -13.00 -7.45 0.15
CA LEU A 45 -11.89 -7.59 1.09
C LEU A 45 -11.04 -6.32 1.20
N LEU A 46 -10.76 -5.68 0.07
CA LEU A 46 -9.78 -4.61 -0.03
C LEU A 46 -10.34 -3.27 0.43
N LYS A 47 -9.46 -2.40 0.92
CA LYS A 47 -9.72 -1.00 1.26
C LYS A 47 -9.08 -0.11 0.20
N ALA A 48 -9.85 0.82 -0.35
CA ALA A 48 -9.32 1.86 -1.24
C ALA A 48 -8.51 2.90 -0.44
N SER A 49 -7.42 3.38 -1.03
CA SER A 49 -6.73 4.59 -0.59
C SER A 49 -7.63 5.81 -0.78
N GLN A 50 -7.49 6.81 0.09
CA GLN A 50 -8.24 8.07 -0.02
C GLN A 50 -7.55 9.07 -0.96
N THR A 51 -6.25 8.90 -1.23
CA THR A 51 -5.43 9.88 -1.94
C THR A 51 -4.74 9.32 -3.18
N SER A 52 -4.95 8.04 -3.50
CA SER A 52 -4.34 7.38 -4.65
C SER A 52 -5.20 6.23 -5.16
N ASP A 53 -4.79 5.62 -6.27
CA ASP A 53 -5.39 4.41 -6.86
C ASP A 53 -5.05 3.12 -6.10
N ALA A 54 -4.26 3.21 -5.02
CA ALA A 54 -3.81 2.04 -4.27
C ALA A 54 -4.98 1.32 -3.59
N ARG A 55 -4.99 -0.02 -3.69
CA ARG A 55 -5.89 -0.91 -2.94
C ARG A 55 -5.08 -1.70 -1.94
N MET A 56 -5.61 -1.84 -0.72
CA MET A 56 -4.86 -2.36 0.42
C MET A 56 -5.65 -3.45 1.17
N LEU A 57 -4.94 -4.36 1.82
CA LEU A 57 -5.49 -5.08 2.97
C LEU A 57 -5.39 -4.18 4.20
N ASP A 58 -6.46 -4.09 4.97
CA ASP A 58 -6.47 -3.45 6.29
C ASP A 58 -6.37 -4.54 7.35
N CYS A 59 -5.15 -4.76 7.87
CA CYS A 59 -4.87 -5.86 8.79
C CYS A 59 -4.84 -5.39 10.24
N GLU A 60 -5.59 -6.08 11.08
CA GLU A 60 -5.46 -6.08 12.53
C GLU A 60 -4.52 -7.20 12.97
N PHE A 61 -3.60 -6.91 13.88
CA PHE A 61 -2.73 -7.89 14.51
C PHE A 61 -3.05 -7.94 16.00
N THR A 62 -3.39 -9.13 16.49
CA THR A 62 -3.62 -9.37 17.92
C THR A 62 -2.49 -10.23 18.48
N ILE A 63 -1.85 -9.78 19.56
CA ILE A 63 -0.86 -10.59 20.28
C ILE A 63 -1.59 -11.78 20.93
N VAL A 64 -1.12 -12.99 20.66
CA VAL A 64 -1.77 -14.24 21.07
C VAL A 64 -1.39 -14.65 22.49
N SER A 65 -0.14 -14.45 22.88
CA SER A 65 0.42 -14.92 24.14
C SER A 65 1.50 -13.97 24.68
N GLY A 66 1.94 -14.22 25.91
CA GLY A 66 2.94 -13.40 26.59
C GLY A 66 2.34 -12.18 27.31
N PRO A 67 3.19 -11.27 27.83
CA PRO A 67 2.78 -10.16 28.70
C PRO A 67 1.83 -9.16 28.02
N TYR A 68 1.83 -9.12 26.69
CA TYR A 68 1.00 -8.21 25.90
C TYR A 68 -0.17 -8.93 25.21
N ALA A 69 -0.56 -10.12 25.68
CA ALA A 69 -1.68 -10.87 25.09
C ALA A 69 -2.96 -10.00 24.97
N ARG A 70 -3.68 -10.17 23.86
CA ARG A 70 -4.88 -9.42 23.46
C ARG A 70 -4.65 -7.95 23.08
N ARG A 71 -3.42 -7.43 23.19
CA ARG A 71 -3.06 -6.13 22.60
C ARG A 71 -3.18 -6.19 21.09
N LYS A 72 -3.68 -5.11 20.50
CA LYS A 72 -3.90 -4.98 19.06
C LYS A 72 -3.09 -3.84 18.46
N PHE A 73 -2.72 -4.00 17.20
CA PHE A 73 -2.20 -2.93 16.35
C PHE A 73 -2.62 -3.17 14.90
N TRP A 74 -2.51 -2.15 14.05
CA TRP A 74 -3.04 -2.21 12.68
C TRP A 74 -2.01 -1.77 11.66
N GLN A 75 -2.01 -2.43 10.51
CA GLN A 75 -1.15 -2.08 9.38
C GLN A 75 -1.83 -2.40 8.06
N ASN A 76 -1.68 -1.48 7.10
CA ASN A 76 -2.18 -1.68 5.75
C ASN A 76 -1.08 -2.28 4.86
N PHE A 77 -1.46 -3.16 3.95
CA PHE A 77 -0.59 -3.73 2.94
C PHE A 77 -1.13 -3.40 1.55
N THR A 78 -0.37 -2.68 0.73
CA THR A 78 -0.75 -2.40 -0.65
C THR A 78 -0.73 -3.68 -1.47
N VAL A 79 -1.81 -4.00 -2.17
CA VAL A 79 -1.93 -5.19 -3.02
C VAL A 79 -2.16 -4.88 -4.50
N ALA A 80 -2.58 -3.66 -4.82
CA ALA A 80 -2.68 -3.16 -6.19
C ALA A 80 -2.54 -1.63 -6.22
N GLY A 81 -2.25 -1.07 -7.40
CA GLY A 81 -2.11 0.38 -7.63
C GLY A 81 -0.90 1.00 -6.93
N GLY A 82 -0.90 2.32 -6.81
CA GLY A 82 0.17 3.10 -6.20
C GLY A 82 1.41 3.21 -7.09
N LYS A 83 2.56 3.49 -6.48
CA LYS A 83 3.81 3.74 -7.21
C LYS A 83 4.28 2.48 -7.95
N LEU A 84 4.50 2.62 -9.25
CA LEU A 84 5.04 1.56 -10.10
C LEU A 84 6.57 1.58 -10.13
N ASP A 85 7.18 0.42 -10.37
CA ASP A 85 8.60 0.28 -10.73
C ASP A 85 8.82 0.42 -12.25
N GLU A 86 10.08 0.30 -12.68
CA GLU A 86 10.49 0.39 -14.08
C GLU A 86 9.84 -0.66 -14.99
N LYS A 87 9.31 -1.75 -14.40
CA LYS A 87 8.62 -2.83 -15.10
C LYS A 87 7.09 -2.68 -15.05
N GLY A 88 6.60 -1.54 -14.57
CA GLY A 88 5.17 -1.27 -14.42
C GLY A 88 4.49 -2.05 -13.28
N GLN A 89 5.25 -2.65 -12.36
CA GLN A 89 4.69 -3.39 -11.22
C GLN A 89 4.56 -2.49 -9.99
N SER A 90 3.50 -2.68 -9.19
CA SER A 90 3.33 -1.93 -7.94
C SER A 90 4.44 -2.25 -6.95
N LYS A 91 5.20 -1.21 -6.55
CA LYS A 91 6.25 -1.34 -5.52
C LYS A 91 5.67 -1.77 -4.18
N GLY A 92 4.52 -1.21 -3.82
CA GLY A 92 3.81 -1.58 -2.59
C GLY A 92 3.39 -3.04 -2.61
N TRP A 93 2.90 -3.54 -3.75
CA TRP A 93 2.56 -4.95 -3.88
C TRP A 93 3.79 -5.87 -3.76
N ASN A 94 4.93 -5.49 -4.35
CA ASN A 94 6.16 -6.27 -4.21
C ASN A 94 6.64 -6.40 -2.75
N ILE A 95 6.50 -5.34 -1.96
CA ILE A 95 6.78 -5.36 -0.51
C ILE A 95 5.75 -6.22 0.25
N SER A 96 4.46 -6.09 -0.06
CA SER A 96 3.43 -6.90 0.61
C SER A 96 3.58 -8.39 0.30
N LYS A 97 3.95 -8.76 -0.94
CA LYS A 97 4.21 -10.17 -1.30
C LYS A 97 5.32 -10.79 -0.46
N SER A 98 6.43 -10.09 -0.24
CA SER A 98 7.52 -10.62 0.58
C SER A 98 7.10 -10.77 2.04
N ALA A 99 6.34 -9.81 2.57
CA ALA A 99 5.77 -9.91 3.91
C ALA A 99 4.80 -11.11 4.04
N PHE A 100 3.90 -11.32 3.09
CA PHE A 100 2.95 -12.44 3.12
C PHE A 100 3.64 -13.79 2.99
N ARG A 101 4.65 -13.92 2.12
CA ARG A 101 5.50 -15.12 2.08
C ARG A 101 6.15 -15.37 3.44
N ALA A 102 6.73 -14.33 4.06
CA ALA A 102 7.36 -14.47 5.37
C ALA A 102 6.36 -14.87 6.46
N MET A 103 5.14 -14.34 6.44
CA MET A 103 4.07 -14.76 7.37
C MET A 103 3.72 -16.24 7.20
N ILE A 104 3.61 -16.72 5.96
CA ILE A 104 3.36 -18.15 5.67
C ILE A 104 4.55 -19.00 6.14
N ASP A 105 5.78 -18.59 5.82
CA ASP A 105 7.00 -19.31 6.20
C ASP A 105 7.12 -19.42 7.73
N SER A 106 6.85 -18.32 8.45
CA SER A 106 6.82 -18.29 9.92
C SER A 106 5.66 -19.10 10.50
N ALA A 107 4.46 -19.04 9.94
CA ALA A 107 3.32 -19.80 10.45
C ALA A 107 3.48 -21.32 10.26
N LEU A 108 4.08 -21.73 9.14
CA LEU A 108 4.22 -23.14 8.74
C LEU A 108 5.59 -23.73 9.07
N GLY A 109 6.52 -22.96 9.64
CA GLY A 109 7.87 -23.43 9.95
C GLY A 109 8.71 -23.74 8.71
N LEU A 110 8.49 -23.03 7.59
CA LEU A 110 9.23 -23.27 6.35
C LEU A 110 10.56 -22.53 6.36
N ASP A 111 11.61 -23.21 5.89
CA ASP A 111 12.86 -22.52 5.58
C ASP A 111 12.61 -21.56 4.39
N PRO A 112 12.84 -20.24 4.56
CA PRO A 112 12.68 -19.28 3.46
C PRO A 112 13.57 -19.60 2.25
N LYS A 113 14.66 -20.38 2.41
CA LYS A 113 15.57 -20.81 1.35
C LYS A 113 15.16 -22.14 0.69
N ASP A 114 14.19 -22.86 1.23
CA ASP A 114 13.69 -24.10 0.64
C ASP A 114 12.83 -23.79 -0.60
N GLU A 115 13.36 -24.10 -1.77
CA GLU A 115 12.72 -23.90 -3.08
C GLU A 115 12.16 -25.21 -3.68
N SER A 116 12.03 -26.26 -2.87
CA SER A 116 11.39 -27.52 -3.26
C SER A 116 9.94 -27.31 -3.69
N ALA A 117 9.43 -28.20 -4.53
CA ALA A 117 8.03 -28.15 -4.98
C ALA A 117 7.04 -28.21 -3.79
N ALA A 118 7.40 -28.96 -2.74
CA ALA A 118 6.59 -29.05 -1.52
C ALA A 118 6.50 -27.70 -0.77
N ALA A 119 7.65 -27.04 -0.55
CA ALA A 119 7.66 -25.72 0.11
C ALA A 119 6.97 -24.64 -0.74
N LYS A 120 7.21 -24.65 -2.06
CA LYS A 120 6.51 -23.76 -2.99
C LYS A 120 5.00 -23.96 -2.96
N GLY A 121 4.53 -25.20 -2.98
CA GLY A 121 3.10 -25.53 -2.91
C GLY A 121 2.43 -24.94 -1.66
N LYS A 122 3.09 -24.97 -0.50
CA LYS A 122 2.58 -24.38 0.75
C LYS A 122 2.49 -22.84 0.73
N ARG A 123 3.20 -22.18 -0.19
CA ARG A 123 3.16 -20.72 -0.39
C ARG A 123 2.12 -20.28 -1.42
N VAL A 124 1.47 -21.22 -2.10
CA VAL A 124 0.41 -20.91 -3.07
C VAL A 124 -0.91 -20.79 -2.32
N ILE A 125 -1.49 -19.58 -2.36
CA ILE A 125 -2.80 -19.29 -1.80
C ILE A 125 -3.79 -18.94 -2.92
N GLN A 126 -5.06 -19.32 -2.76
CA GLN A 126 -6.11 -19.10 -3.77
C GLN A 126 -6.71 -17.68 -3.72
N GLY A 127 -6.46 -16.96 -2.63
CA GLY A 127 -6.92 -15.60 -2.41
C GLY A 127 -6.29 -15.03 -1.14
N LEU A 128 -6.22 -13.70 -1.05
CA LEU A 128 -5.68 -12.99 0.10
C LEU A 128 -6.45 -13.27 1.39
N LYS A 129 -7.75 -13.57 1.30
CA LYS A 129 -8.59 -13.96 2.46
C LYS A 129 -8.05 -15.18 3.21
N GLN A 130 -7.26 -16.06 2.57
CA GLN A 130 -6.66 -17.22 3.24
C GLN A 130 -5.60 -16.84 4.28
N LEU A 131 -5.07 -15.61 4.23
CA LEU A 131 -4.18 -15.11 5.26
C LEU A 131 -4.94 -14.68 6.53
N ASP A 132 -6.27 -14.56 6.48
CA ASP A 132 -7.07 -14.21 7.64
C ASP A 132 -7.00 -15.32 8.71
N GLY A 133 -6.64 -14.94 9.93
CA GLY A 133 -6.44 -15.88 11.03
C GLY A 133 -5.04 -16.51 11.11
N ILE A 134 -4.13 -16.22 10.16
CA ILE A 134 -2.76 -16.74 10.22
C ILE A 134 -2.05 -16.25 11.50
N ALA A 135 -1.34 -17.16 12.16
CA ALA A 135 -0.57 -16.86 13.37
C ALA A 135 0.92 -17.11 13.13
N PHE A 136 1.75 -16.11 13.41
CA PHE A 136 3.18 -16.12 13.11
C PHE A 136 3.98 -15.37 14.18
N ALA A 137 5.29 -15.58 14.22
CA ALA A 137 6.20 -14.84 15.10
C ALA A 137 6.59 -13.50 14.46
N ALA A 138 6.52 -12.42 15.24
CA ALA A 138 6.79 -11.06 14.75
C ALA A 138 7.63 -10.27 15.75
N ARG A 139 8.43 -9.33 15.23
CA ARG A 139 9.00 -8.21 15.99
C ARG A 139 8.15 -6.98 15.73
N ILE A 140 7.69 -6.34 16.81
CA ILE A 140 6.81 -5.18 16.78
C ILE A 140 7.67 -3.95 17.05
N MET A 141 7.48 -2.89 16.27
CA MET A 141 8.15 -1.61 16.45
C MET A 141 7.17 -0.52 16.81
N ILE A 142 7.71 0.59 17.33
CA ILE A 142 7.02 1.88 17.38
C ILE A 142 7.41 2.66 16.13
N GLU A 143 6.42 2.97 15.28
CA GLU A 143 6.56 3.89 14.15
C GLU A 143 6.21 5.30 14.64
N PRO A 144 7.18 6.24 14.64
CA PRO A 144 6.90 7.62 15.01
C PRO A 144 5.92 8.26 14.04
N ALA A 145 5.03 9.11 14.55
CA ALA A 145 4.13 9.88 13.72
C ALA A 145 4.92 10.78 12.75
N SER A 146 4.47 10.83 11.48
CA SER A 146 5.04 11.73 10.48
C SER A 146 4.63 13.20 10.68
N THR A 147 3.56 13.46 11.43
CA THR A 147 3.10 14.81 11.76
C THR A 147 2.67 14.88 13.23
N PRO A 148 2.78 16.04 13.89
CA PRO A 148 2.38 16.20 15.30
C PRO A 148 0.90 15.93 15.59
N GLN A 149 0.06 15.91 14.55
CA GLN A 149 -1.38 15.65 14.67
C GLN A 149 -1.70 14.19 14.98
N TYR A 150 -0.81 13.27 14.63
CA TYR A 150 -0.99 11.84 14.88
C TYR A 150 -0.09 11.38 16.01
N ARG A 151 -0.50 10.31 16.69
CA ARG A 151 0.32 9.61 17.68
C ARG A 151 1.16 8.54 17.00
N ASP A 152 2.26 8.17 17.67
CA ASP A 152 3.06 7.01 17.33
C ASP A 152 2.20 5.75 17.32
N GLN A 153 2.58 4.77 16.50
CA GLN A 153 1.79 3.55 16.29
C GLN A 153 2.66 2.31 16.35
N ASN A 154 2.10 1.22 16.87
CA ASN A 154 2.74 -0.08 16.70
C ASN A 154 2.59 -0.59 15.26
N LYS A 155 3.69 -1.09 14.69
CA LYS A 155 3.76 -1.70 13.36
C LYS A 155 4.59 -2.99 13.41
N LEU A 156 4.47 -3.82 12.38
CA LEU A 156 5.42 -4.90 12.19
C LEU A 156 6.78 -4.30 11.79
N ALA A 157 7.82 -4.62 12.56
CA ALA A 157 9.19 -4.33 12.15
C ALA A 157 9.64 -5.36 11.11
N ASN A 158 9.53 -6.64 11.49
CA ASN A 158 9.75 -7.78 10.62
C ASN A 158 8.96 -9.00 11.13
N ILE A 159 8.74 -9.94 10.22
CA ILE A 159 8.31 -11.29 10.55
C ILE A 159 9.56 -12.05 11.01
N VAL A 160 9.45 -12.82 12.09
CA VAL A 160 10.53 -13.68 12.60
C VAL A 160 10.39 -15.05 11.95
N LEU A 161 11.42 -15.48 11.25
CA LEU A 161 11.44 -16.70 10.44
C LEU A 161 12.07 -17.89 11.18
N PRO A 162 11.82 -19.14 10.76
CA PRO A 162 12.28 -20.33 11.47
C PRO A 162 13.79 -20.44 11.74
N GLY A 163 14.63 -19.81 10.92
CA GLY A 163 16.08 -19.78 11.11
C GLY A 163 16.58 -18.73 12.10
N GLU A 164 15.71 -17.86 12.62
CA GLU A 164 16.07 -16.82 13.58
C GLU A 164 16.06 -17.36 15.03
N PRO A 165 17.01 -16.95 15.90
CA PRO A 165 17.11 -17.45 17.27
C PRO A 165 15.83 -17.31 18.11
N GLN A 166 15.05 -16.26 17.85
CA GLN A 166 13.86 -15.92 18.62
C GLN A 166 12.63 -16.74 18.21
N TYR A 167 12.62 -17.31 17.00
CA TYR A 167 11.42 -17.89 16.39
C TYR A 167 10.77 -18.96 17.26
N ALA A 168 11.54 -19.98 17.64
CA ALA A 168 10.99 -21.15 18.32
C ALA A 168 10.40 -20.78 19.69
N ALA A 169 11.09 -19.92 20.44
CA ALA A 169 10.62 -19.41 21.73
C ALA A 169 9.33 -18.60 21.59
N VAL A 170 9.30 -17.65 20.64
CA VAL A 170 8.11 -16.83 20.36
C VAL A 170 6.92 -17.71 19.94
N MET A 171 7.14 -18.71 19.09
CA MET A 171 6.08 -19.61 18.64
C MET A 171 5.50 -20.49 19.75
N ARG A 172 6.31 -20.83 20.77
CA ARG A 172 5.88 -21.49 22.02
C ARG A 172 5.20 -20.53 23.01
N GLY A 173 5.19 -19.22 22.71
CA GLY A 173 4.60 -18.19 23.57
C GLY A 173 5.47 -17.78 24.74
N GLU A 174 6.77 -18.06 24.67
CA GLU A 174 7.74 -17.62 25.67
C GLU A 174 8.00 -16.11 25.54
N THR A 175 8.35 -15.48 26.65
CA THR A 175 8.72 -14.05 26.67
C THR A 175 10.17 -13.90 26.28
N MET A 176 10.44 -13.05 25.29
CA MET A 176 11.79 -12.72 24.83
C MET A 176 12.18 -11.32 25.27
N GLN A 177 13.49 -11.09 25.44
CA GLN A 177 14.02 -9.75 25.60
C GLN A 177 13.70 -8.91 24.35
N PRO A 178 13.10 -7.72 24.50
CA PRO A 178 12.90 -6.81 23.38
C PRO A 178 14.22 -6.43 22.72
N ASP A 179 14.20 -6.28 21.40
CA ASP A 179 15.31 -5.73 20.62
C ASP A 179 14.78 -4.45 19.95
N PRO A 180 15.02 -3.24 20.48
CA PRO A 180 14.47 -2.00 19.92
C PRO A 180 14.92 -1.73 18.48
N VAL A 181 14.02 -1.22 17.64
CA VAL A 181 14.26 -0.91 16.23
C VAL A 181 14.65 0.56 16.05
N ASN A 182 14.18 1.45 16.95
CA ASN A 182 14.42 2.89 16.91
C ASN A 182 14.10 3.50 15.55
N ALA A 183 12.90 3.22 15.03
CA ALA A 183 12.50 3.68 13.72
C ALA A 183 12.46 5.21 13.64
N LYS A 184 12.87 5.75 12.48
CA LYS A 184 12.82 7.19 12.22
C LYS A 184 11.44 7.58 11.67
N PRO A 185 10.97 8.82 11.92
CA PRO A 185 9.74 9.32 11.31
C PRO A 185 9.79 9.17 9.79
N ARG A 186 8.75 8.57 9.20
CA ARG A 186 8.65 8.46 7.74
C ARG A 186 8.37 9.85 7.17
N LYS A 187 9.06 10.25 6.09
CA LYS A 187 8.69 11.47 5.34
C LYS A 187 7.24 11.34 4.88
N ALA A 188 6.43 12.38 5.09
CA ALA A 188 5.07 12.41 4.60
C ALA A 188 5.06 12.15 3.09
N ALA A 189 4.14 11.31 2.61
CA ALA A 189 3.97 11.10 1.18
C ALA A 189 3.60 12.45 0.54
N GLU A 190 4.40 12.89 -0.44
CA GLU A 190 4.12 14.09 -1.23
C GLU A 190 2.75 13.89 -1.89
N THR A 191 1.78 14.72 -1.49
CA THR A 191 0.50 14.80 -2.20
C THR A 191 0.82 15.45 -3.55
N PRO A 192 0.42 14.87 -4.70
CA PRO A 192 0.54 15.59 -5.96
C PRO A 192 -0.17 16.93 -5.79
N ALA A 193 0.55 18.03 -6.04
CA ALA A 193 -0.02 19.36 -5.97
C ALA A 193 -1.26 19.40 -6.87
N ALA A 194 -2.41 19.77 -6.30
CA ALA A 194 -3.59 20.05 -7.10
C ALA A 194 -3.21 21.13 -8.14
N PRO A 195 -3.58 20.99 -9.42
CA PRO A 195 -3.34 22.05 -10.39
C PRO A 195 -4.03 23.31 -9.89
N ALA A 196 -3.25 24.39 -9.76
CA ALA A 196 -3.78 25.69 -9.35
C ALA A 196 -4.86 26.12 -10.35
N PRO A 197 -6.05 26.59 -9.89
CA PRO A 197 -7.07 27.09 -10.80
C PRO A 197 -6.57 28.33 -11.55
N ALA A 198 -6.67 28.31 -12.88
CA ALA A 198 -6.18 29.35 -13.79
C ALA A 198 -7.04 30.64 -13.81
N TRP A 199 -7.59 31.07 -12.68
CA TRP A 199 -8.32 32.34 -12.56
C TRP A 199 -7.40 33.40 -11.96
N GLY A 200 -6.49 33.92 -12.77
CA GLY A 200 -5.57 34.98 -12.35
C GLY A 200 -4.51 35.39 -13.37
N ALA A 201 -4.64 35.00 -14.64
CA ALA A 201 -3.75 35.51 -15.68
C ALA A 201 -4.14 36.97 -16.01
N PRO A 202 -3.22 37.95 -15.92
CA PRO A 202 -3.48 39.29 -16.44
C PRO A 202 -3.67 39.22 -17.97
N PRO A 203 -4.55 40.04 -18.55
CA PRO A 203 -4.78 40.04 -19.99
C PRO A 203 -3.50 40.42 -20.75
N ALA A 204 -3.21 39.68 -21.82
CA ALA A 204 -2.15 40.02 -22.75
C ALA A 204 -2.44 41.37 -23.44
N PRO A 205 -1.43 42.23 -23.66
CA PRO A 205 -1.64 43.50 -24.33
C PRO A 205 -1.98 43.29 -25.82
N THR A 206 -2.97 44.03 -26.28
CA THR A 206 -3.39 44.16 -27.68
C THR A 206 -2.32 44.81 -28.55
N PRO A 207 -2.06 44.34 -29.79
CA PRO A 207 -1.17 45.04 -30.71
C PRO A 207 -1.88 46.25 -31.33
N ALA A 208 -1.28 47.43 -31.16
CA ALA A 208 -1.71 48.65 -31.84
C ALA A 208 -1.10 48.73 -33.24
N SER A 209 -1.96 49.13 -34.18
CA SER A 209 -1.70 49.34 -35.60
C SER A 209 -0.80 50.56 -35.83
N GLY A 210 0.11 50.49 -36.79
CA GLY A 210 0.90 51.66 -37.22
C GLY A 210 1.85 51.34 -38.37
N ASP A 211 1.47 51.84 -39.55
CA ASP A 211 2.31 52.24 -40.68
C ASP A 211 2.83 51.19 -41.69
N VAL A 212 2.20 51.27 -42.87
CA VAL A 212 2.77 50.95 -44.20
C VAL A 212 3.36 52.22 -44.81
N PRO A 213 4.48 52.12 -45.55
CA PRO A 213 4.46 52.67 -46.91
C PRO A 213 5.25 51.85 -47.96
N TRP A 214 4.50 51.50 -49.01
CA TRP A 214 4.81 51.42 -50.44
C TRP A 214 6.27 51.38 -50.96
N ALA A 215 6.61 50.30 -51.67
CA ALA A 215 7.36 50.39 -52.94
C ALA A 215 7.09 49.18 -53.87
N ASN A 216 6.49 49.50 -55.02
CA ASN A 216 6.53 48.84 -56.33
C ASN A 216 5.90 47.45 -56.60
N GLN A 217 4.70 47.54 -57.18
CA GLN A 217 4.23 46.94 -58.45
C GLN A 217 5.34 46.34 -59.37
N GLY A 218 5.16 45.23 -60.10
CA GLY A 218 4.02 44.32 -60.25
C GLY A 218 4.20 43.22 -61.34
N THR A 219 3.30 42.22 -61.28
CA THR A 219 2.67 41.40 -62.37
C THR A 219 3.45 40.24 -63.05
N PRO A 220 2.76 39.24 -63.70
CA PRO A 220 1.89 38.19 -63.13
C PRO A 220 2.03 36.78 -63.81
N ASN A 221 1.09 35.85 -63.55
CA ASN A 221 0.80 34.52 -64.18
C ASN A 221 1.61 33.31 -63.65
N GLN A 222 1.10 32.07 -63.43
CA GLN A 222 -0.10 31.26 -63.76
C GLN A 222 -0.21 30.17 -62.63
N GLY A 223 -1.34 29.71 -62.08
CA GLY A 223 -2.41 28.89 -62.67
C GLY A 223 -2.50 27.46 -62.06
N THR A 224 -3.42 27.24 -61.09
CA THR A 224 -4.21 25.99 -60.74
C THR A 224 -3.53 24.61 -60.46
N PRO A 225 -4.22 23.55 -59.97
CA PRO A 225 -5.09 23.38 -58.79
C PRO A 225 -4.72 22.12 -57.90
N LYS A 226 -5.43 21.94 -56.77
CA LYS A 226 -5.31 20.91 -55.70
C LYS A 226 -5.70 19.46 -56.12
N PRO A 227 -5.17 18.39 -55.45
CA PRO A 227 -6.06 17.42 -54.77
C PRO A 227 -5.54 16.95 -53.37
N PRO A 228 -6.35 16.20 -52.57
CA PRO A 228 -6.12 15.92 -51.15
C PRO A 228 -5.51 14.52 -50.89
N GLY A 229 -4.81 14.36 -49.76
CA GLY A 229 -4.41 13.06 -49.19
C GLY A 229 -3.49 13.27 -47.99
N ALA A 230 -3.43 12.44 -46.96
CA ALA A 230 -4.20 11.28 -46.54
C ALA A 230 -3.96 11.15 -45.01
N ALA A 231 -4.92 10.57 -44.29
CA ALA A 231 -4.80 10.31 -42.84
C ALA A 231 -3.70 9.27 -42.55
N ALA A 232 -2.92 9.52 -41.49
CA ALA A 232 -1.92 8.59 -40.99
C ALA A 232 -2.56 7.38 -40.28
N PRO A 233 -1.99 6.17 -40.40
CA PRO A 233 -2.59 4.94 -39.89
C PRO A 233 -2.33 4.73 -38.39
N GLY A 234 -3.36 4.24 -37.68
CA GLY A 234 -3.29 3.83 -36.28
C GLY A 234 -2.63 2.44 -36.09
N PRO A 235 -2.14 2.13 -34.88
CA PRO A 235 -1.27 0.98 -34.63
C PRO A 235 -2.01 -0.37 -34.61
N ALA A 236 -1.35 -1.39 -35.17
CA ALA A 236 -1.86 -2.72 -35.48
C ALA A 236 -1.64 -3.75 -34.36
N TRP A 237 -2.38 -3.66 -33.25
CA TRP A 237 -2.43 -4.74 -32.24
C TRP A 237 -3.84 -5.14 -31.80
N LEU A 238 -4.87 -4.64 -32.47
CA LEU A 238 -6.25 -5.12 -32.36
C LEU A 238 -6.57 -6.00 -33.57
N ASN A 239 -6.10 -7.25 -33.54
CA ASN A 239 -6.74 -8.44 -34.13
C ASN A 239 -5.77 -9.63 -34.02
N GLY A 240 -6.12 -10.58 -33.15
CA GLY A 240 -5.39 -11.83 -32.91
C GLY A 240 -5.75 -12.41 -31.57
#